data_AF-A0A669QI55-F1
#
_entry.id   AF-A0A669QI55-F1
#
_cell.length_a   1.000
_cell.length_b   1.000
_cell.length_c   1.000
_cell.angle_alpha   90.00
_cell.angle_beta   90.00
_cell.angle_gamma   90.00
#
_symmetry.space_group_name_H-M   'P 1'
#
loop_
_entity.id
_entity.type
_entity.pdbx_description
1 polymer ?
#
loop_
_entity_poly.entity_id
_entity_poly.type
_entity_poly.pdbx_seq_one_letter_code
_entity_poly.pdbx_strand_id
1 'polypeptide(L)'
;MVAMDGCHGWLLWMVAMDGCHGWLLWRVAMVTMDGYLGWLPWLPWMVLKDLPRVEGRPGASLPPLDFEALSQELGARDGTPPSPEDLLSAALYPKVYAEFRDFTSNFGPVSCLGTRLFLEGPTIAEEFEVELERGKTLHIKALALGDLNAAGQREVFFELNGQLRSILVRDTQAMKVCVY
;
A
#
# COMPACT_ATOMS: atom_id res chain seq x y z
N MET A 1 2.88 48.76 49.48
CA MET A 1 1.41 48.94 49.44
C MET A 1 0.89 48.11 48.28
N VAL A 2 0.26 46.99 48.63
CA VAL A 2 -0.64 46.10 47.86
C VAL A 2 -0.11 45.37 46.61
N ALA A 3 -0.39 44.06 46.62
CA ALA A 3 -0.08 43.04 45.64
C ALA A 3 -1.18 42.85 44.58
N MET A 4 -0.82 42.13 43.52
CA MET A 4 -1.60 41.11 42.79
C MET A 4 -2.84 41.51 41.94
N ASP A 5 -2.76 40.99 40.69
CA ASP A 5 -3.78 40.24 39.94
C ASP A 5 -4.96 40.96 39.27
N GLY A 6 -4.80 41.19 37.96
CA GLY A 6 -5.86 41.51 37.01
C GLY A 6 -6.40 40.27 36.27
N CYS A 7 -6.63 39.16 36.99
CA CYS A 7 -7.40 38.00 36.49
C CYS A 7 -8.90 38.27 36.64
N HIS A 8 -9.46 39.21 35.88
CA HIS A 8 -10.87 39.63 36.01
C HIS A 8 -11.72 39.38 34.74
N GLY A 9 -11.52 38.25 34.08
CA GLY A 9 -12.40 37.80 32.98
C GLY A 9 -12.90 36.36 33.10
N TRP A 10 -12.19 35.50 33.82
CA TRP A 10 -12.43 34.05 33.78
C TRP A 10 -13.37 33.56 34.88
N LEU A 11 -13.28 34.12 36.10
CA LEU A 11 -14.15 33.73 37.21
C LEU A 11 -15.60 34.17 37.03
N LEU A 12 -15.85 35.32 36.40
CA LEU A 12 -17.22 35.81 36.17
C LEU A 12 -17.95 34.95 35.12
N TRP A 13 -17.22 34.34 34.19
CA TRP A 13 -17.76 33.44 33.18
C TRP A 13 -18.03 32.03 33.73
N MET A 14 -17.16 31.54 34.62
CA MET A 14 -17.40 30.28 35.36
C MET A 14 -18.65 30.35 36.23
N VAL A 15 -18.83 31.44 37.00
CA VAL A 15 -20.01 31.60 37.87
C VAL A 15 -21.32 31.73 37.07
N ALA A 16 -21.27 32.28 35.84
CA ALA A 16 -22.43 32.33 34.95
C ALA A 16 -22.80 30.96 34.38
N MET A 17 -21.84 30.05 34.21
CA MET A 17 -22.06 28.66 33.77
C MET A 17 -22.49 27.75 34.94
N ASP A 18 -22.10 28.06 36.17
CA ASP A 18 -22.43 27.26 37.37
C ASP A 18 -23.89 27.40 37.83
N GLY A 19 -24.64 28.39 37.30
CA GLY A 19 -26.04 28.63 37.67
C GLY A 19 -27.08 27.76 36.98
N CYS A 20 -26.75 27.12 35.84
CA CYS A 20 -27.79 26.51 34.99
C CYS A 20 -27.68 24.99 34.80
N HIS A 21 -26.50 24.36 34.85
CA HIS A 21 -26.38 22.90 34.75
C HIS A 21 -25.18 22.42 35.55
N GLY A 22 -25.44 21.89 36.76
CA GLY A 22 -24.45 21.64 37.80
C GLY A 22 -23.18 20.93 37.35
N TRP A 23 -22.05 21.40 37.89
CA TRP A 23 -20.68 20.93 37.67
C TRP A 23 -20.46 19.41 37.78
N LEU A 24 -21.31 18.71 38.54
CA LEU A 24 -21.34 17.25 38.63
C LEU A 24 -21.73 16.57 37.32
N LEU A 25 -22.62 17.16 36.50
CA LEU A 25 -23.01 16.62 35.19
C LEU A 25 -21.84 16.65 34.20
N TRP A 26 -21.00 17.69 34.27
CA TRP A 26 -19.83 17.81 33.38
C TRP A 26 -18.68 16.89 33.78
N ARG A 27 -18.45 16.68 35.09
CA ARG A 27 -17.52 15.63 35.56
C ARG A 27 -18.03 14.23 35.24
N VAL A 28 -19.32 13.95 35.37
CA VAL A 28 -19.89 12.66 34.96
C VAL A 28 -19.75 12.48 33.45
N ALA A 29 -20.06 13.50 32.64
CA ALA A 29 -19.90 13.44 31.18
C ALA A 29 -18.45 13.21 30.74
N MET A 30 -17.49 13.92 31.34
CA MET A 30 -16.06 13.72 31.01
C MET A 30 -15.50 12.41 31.56
N VAL A 31 -15.87 11.97 32.77
CA VAL A 31 -15.41 10.68 33.33
C VAL A 31 -16.05 9.49 32.61
N THR A 32 -17.23 9.63 32.02
CA THR A 32 -17.81 8.62 31.11
C THR A 32 -17.16 8.57 29.73
N MET A 33 -16.32 9.55 29.36
CA MET A 33 -15.70 9.60 28.03
C MET A 33 -14.35 8.89 27.94
N ASP A 34 -13.72 8.53 29.07
CA ASP A 34 -12.32 8.06 29.08
C ASP A 34 -12.12 6.56 29.36
N GLY A 35 -13.14 5.70 29.28
CA GLY A 35 -12.85 4.28 29.53
C GLY A 35 -13.89 3.20 29.30
N TYR A 36 -15.13 3.49 28.90
CA TYR A 36 -16.13 2.45 28.67
C TYR A 36 -17.09 2.80 27.53
N LEU A 37 -17.42 1.78 26.73
CA LEU A 37 -18.43 1.72 25.67
C LEU A 37 -18.02 2.26 24.29
N GLY A 38 -18.10 1.38 23.30
CA GLY A 38 -17.84 1.67 21.89
C GLY A 38 -18.73 2.77 21.30
N TRP A 39 -18.38 3.17 20.06
CA TRP A 39 -19.10 4.07 19.14
C TRP A 39 -20.35 4.73 19.72
N LEU A 40 -20.33 6.06 19.86
CA LEU A 40 -21.47 6.89 20.30
C LEU A 40 -22.79 6.34 19.73
N PRO A 41 -23.81 6.06 20.56
CA PRO A 41 -24.97 5.24 20.16
C PRO A 41 -25.77 5.78 18.97
N TRP A 42 -25.70 7.08 18.72
CA TRP A 42 -26.36 7.76 17.60
C TRP A 42 -25.52 7.79 16.31
N LEU A 43 -24.20 7.64 16.40
CA LEU A 43 -23.27 7.82 15.28
C LEU A 43 -23.40 6.71 14.20
N PRO A 44 -23.52 5.41 14.55
CA PRO A 44 -23.72 4.36 13.55
C PRO A 44 -24.99 4.56 12.74
N TRP A 45 -26.10 5.01 13.35
CA TRP A 45 -27.36 5.21 12.63
C TRP A 45 -27.26 6.35 11.60
N MET A 46 -26.54 7.43 11.92
CA MET A 46 -26.31 8.52 10.96
C MET A 46 -25.42 8.11 9.78
N VAL A 47 -24.44 7.24 10.02
CA VAL A 47 -23.46 6.83 9.00
C VAL A 47 -23.93 5.64 8.17
N LEU A 48 -24.47 4.59 8.81
CA LEU A 48 -24.90 3.34 8.15
C LEU A 48 -26.25 3.48 7.43
N LYS A 49 -27.13 4.37 7.88
CA LYS A 49 -28.49 4.51 7.36
C LYS A 49 -29.21 3.15 7.30
N ASP A 50 -29.48 2.65 6.09
CA ASP A 50 -30.20 1.39 5.83
C ASP A 50 -29.28 0.17 5.62
N LEU A 51 -27.96 0.29 5.84
CA LEU A 51 -27.03 -0.83 5.68
C LEU A 51 -27.14 -1.84 6.85
N PRO A 52 -27.05 -3.15 6.57
CA PRO A 52 -27.15 -4.18 7.59
C PRO A 52 -25.99 -4.08 8.57
N ARG A 53 -26.31 -4.13 9.87
CA ARG A 53 -25.33 -4.15 10.95
C ARG A 53 -24.92 -5.60 11.24
N VAL A 54 -23.62 -5.84 11.28
CA VAL A 54 -23.07 -7.10 11.79
C VAL A 54 -22.94 -6.99 13.30
N GLU A 55 -23.65 -7.86 14.03
CA GLU A 55 -23.58 -7.93 15.49
C GLU A 55 -22.59 -9.01 15.94
N GLY A 56 -21.85 -8.74 17.01
CA GLY A 56 -20.85 -9.67 17.54
C GLY A 56 -19.56 -9.72 16.69
N ARG A 57 -18.93 -10.91 16.62
CA ARG A 57 -17.67 -11.13 15.89
C ARG A 57 -17.97 -11.35 14.40
N PRO A 58 -17.51 -10.47 13.49
CA PRO A 58 -17.84 -10.60 12.05
C PRO A 58 -17.41 -11.92 11.42
N GLY A 59 -16.32 -12.52 11.90
CA GLY A 59 -15.85 -13.82 11.42
C GLY A 59 -16.73 -15.02 11.77
N ALA A 60 -17.70 -14.89 12.68
CA ALA A 60 -18.59 -15.99 13.05
C ALA A 60 -19.69 -16.26 12.02
N SER A 61 -20.12 -15.23 11.29
CA SER A 61 -21.14 -15.33 10.25
C SER A 61 -20.57 -15.62 8.86
N LEU A 62 -19.25 -15.54 8.68
CA LEU A 62 -18.61 -15.77 7.39
C LEU A 62 -18.47 -17.28 7.13
N PRO A 63 -18.81 -17.76 5.92
CA PRO A 63 -18.56 -19.14 5.55
C PRO A 63 -17.04 -19.42 5.53
N PRO A 64 -16.63 -20.67 5.84
CA PRO A 64 -15.23 -21.06 5.70
C PRO A 64 -14.79 -20.97 4.24
N LEU A 65 -13.57 -20.46 4.03
CA LEU A 65 -12.97 -20.39 2.70
C LEU A 65 -12.51 -21.78 2.26
N ASP A 66 -12.78 -22.14 1.00
CA ASP A 66 -12.32 -23.38 0.38
C ASP A 66 -10.91 -23.18 -0.21
N PHE A 67 -9.90 -23.76 0.44
CA PHE A 67 -8.52 -23.68 -0.02
C PHE A 67 -8.21 -24.64 -1.17
N GLU A 68 -8.96 -25.73 -1.34
CA GLU A 68 -8.74 -26.68 -2.43
C GLU A 68 -9.19 -26.09 -3.76
N ALA A 69 -10.37 -25.46 -3.77
CA ALA A 69 -10.87 -24.73 -4.93
C ALA A 69 -9.90 -23.60 -5.34
N LEU A 70 -9.46 -22.78 -4.37
CA LEU A 70 -8.52 -21.70 -4.62
C LEU A 70 -7.19 -22.21 -5.18
N SER A 71 -6.69 -23.34 -4.69
CA SER A 71 -5.45 -23.96 -5.18
C SER A 71 -5.56 -24.41 -6.63
N GLN A 72 -6.69 -24.98 -7.03
CA GLN A 72 -6.93 -25.38 -8.41
C GLN A 72 -7.03 -24.16 -9.34
N GLU A 73 -7.72 -23.10 -8.93
CA GLU A 73 -7.83 -21.85 -9.70
C GLU A 73 -6.45 -21.21 -9.93
N LEU A 74 -5.64 -21.09 -8.88
CA LEU A 74 -4.30 -20.51 -8.97
C LEU A 74 -3.36 -21.39 -9.77
N GLY A 75 -3.40 -22.71 -9.59
CA GLY A 75 -2.59 -23.65 -10.36
C GLY A 75 -2.90 -23.61 -11.86
N ALA A 76 -4.18 -23.44 -12.23
CA ALA A 76 -4.60 -23.29 -13.62
C ALA A 76 -4.13 -21.96 -14.23
N ARG A 77 -4.09 -20.89 -13.42
CA ARG A 77 -3.65 -19.56 -13.86
C ARG A 77 -2.12 -19.46 -13.99
N ASP A 78 -1.40 -19.84 -12.94
CA ASP A 78 0.04 -19.61 -12.80
C ASP A 78 0.87 -20.74 -13.44
N GLY A 79 0.23 -21.86 -13.82
CA GLY A 79 0.85 -23.02 -14.46
C GLY A 79 1.77 -23.84 -13.56
N THR A 80 1.87 -23.47 -12.28
CA THR A 80 2.67 -24.13 -11.24
C THR A 80 1.79 -24.31 -10.00
N PRO A 81 1.88 -25.43 -9.26
CA PRO A 81 1.14 -25.57 -8.01
C PRO A 81 1.55 -24.48 -7.01
N PRO A 82 0.59 -23.70 -6.46
CA PRO A 82 0.88 -22.63 -5.51
C PRO A 82 1.43 -23.18 -4.19
N SER A 83 2.34 -22.44 -3.56
CA SER A 83 2.79 -22.76 -2.20
C SER A 83 1.70 -22.47 -1.16
N PRO A 84 1.78 -23.02 0.07
CA PRO A 84 0.82 -22.67 1.12
C PRO A 84 0.84 -21.17 1.46
N GLU A 85 1.98 -20.50 1.36
CA GLU A 85 2.12 -19.05 1.53
C GLU A 85 1.42 -18.27 0.41
N ASP A 86 1.48 -18.79 -0.81
CA ASP A 86 0.82 -18.20 -1.98
C ASP A 86 -0.70 -18.28 -1.87
N LEU A 87 -1.22 -19.42 -1.41
CA LEU A 87 -2.65 -19.60 -1.14
C LEU A 87 -3.17 -18.59 -0.12
N LEU A 88 -2.43 -18.39 0.97
CA LEU A 88 -2.80 -17.40 2.00
C LEU A 88 -2.70 -15.97 1.47
N SER A 89 -1.68 -15.66 0.68
CA SER A 89 -1.50 -14.34 0.08
C SER A 89 -2.63 -14.01 -0.89
N ALA A 90 -3.06 -14.97 -1.70
CA ALA A 90 -4.21 -14.84 -2.60
C ALA A 90 -5.53 -14.73 -1.84
N ALA A 91 -5.70 -15.49 -0.74
CA ALA A 91 -6.90 -15.41 0.11
C ALA A 91 -7.04 -14.04 0.81
N LEU A 92 -5.91 -13.44 1.23
CA LEU A 92 -5.91 -12.14 1.89
C LEU A 92 -6.02 -10.97 0.90
N TYR A 93 -5.28 -11.02 -0.22
CA TYR A 93 -5.18 -9.94 -1.18
C TYR A 93 -5.22 -10.45 -2.64
N PRO A 94 -6.38 -10.90 -3.14
CA PRO A 94 -6.49 -11.59 -4.43
C PRO A 94 -6.03 -10.71 -5.60
N LYS A 95 -6.38 -9.42 -5.59
CA LYS A 95 -5.98 -8.47 -6.64
C LYS A 95 -4.48 -8.18 -6.61
N VAL A 96 -3.91 -7.96 -5.43
CA VAL A 96 -2.48 -7.65 -5.27
C VAL A 96 -1.63 -8.86 -5.66
N TYR A 97 -2.05 -10.06 -5.23
CA TYR A 97 -1.41 -11.31 -5.65
C TYR A 97 -1.44 -11.47 -7.17
N ALA A 98 -2.58 -11.17 -7.80
CA ALA A 98 -2.70 -11.23 -9.24
C ALA A 98 -1.71 -10.32 -9.97
N GLU A 99 -1.67 -9.05 -9.58
CA GLU A 99 -0.75 -8.07 -10.17
C GLU A 99 0.72 -8.43 -9.90
N PHE A 100 1.01 -8.95 -8.70
CA PHE A 100 2.34 -9.43 -8.34
C PHE A 100 2.79 -10.59 -9.23
N ARG A 101 1.94 -11.58 -9.48
CA ARG A 101 2.26 -12.72 -10.36
C ARG A 101 2.53 -12.29 -11.79
N ASP A 102 1.70 -11.41 -12.33
CA ASP A 102 1.88 -10.86 -13.67
C ASP A 102 3.19 -10.04 -13.75
N PHE A 103 3.52 -9.30 -12.69
CA PHE A 103 4.78 -8.57 -12.59
C PHE A 103 5.99 -9.51 -12.55
N THR A 104 5.98 -10.56 -11.71
CA THR A 104 7.07 -11.54 -11.63
C THR A 104 7.22 -12.33 -12.92
N SER A 105 6.13 -12.63 -13.64
CA SER A 105 6.20 -13.30 -14.94
C SER A 105 6.87 -12.43 -16.01
N ASN A 106 6.58 -11.12 -16.03
CA ASN A 106 7.14 -10.19 -17.01
C ASN A 106 8.60 -9.79 -16.72
N PHE A 107 8.96 -9.56 -15.45
CA PHE A 107 10.26 -8.99 -15.07
C PHE A 107 11.20 -9.98 -14.37
N GLY A 108 10.69 -11.15 -13.96
CA GLY A 108 11.46 -12.13 -13.19
C GLY A 108 11.74 -11.70 -11.75
N PRO A 109 12.72 -12.34 -11.08
CA PRO A 109 13.06 -12.06 -9.68
C PRO A 109 13.88 -10.77 -9.54
N VAL A 110 13.17 -9.66 -9.30
CA VAL A 110 13.79 -8.33 -9.08
C VAL A 110 14.34 -8.12 -7.67
N SER A 111 14.10 -9.06 -6.75
CA SER A 111 14.55 -8.98 -5.35
C SER A 111 16.07 -9.01 -5.19
N CYS A 112 16.80 -9.47 -6.21
CA CYS A 112 18.26 -9.52 -6.20
C CYS A 112 18.92 -8.18 -6.55
N LEU A 113 18.15 -7.19 -7.00
CA LEU A 113 18.66 -5.88 -7.38
C LEU A 113 18.87 -5.00 -6.14
N GLY A 114 19.93 -4.18 -6.17
CA GLY A 114 20.12 -3.16 -5.15
C GLY A 114 18.99 -2.13 -5.16
N THR A 115 18.60 -1.61 -3.98
CA THR A 115 17.44 -0.71 -3.82
C THR A 115 17.47 0.49 -4.77
N ARG A 116 18.64 1.10 -4.98
CA ARG A 116 18.81 2.22 -5.91
C ARG A 116 18.54 1.79 -7.36
N LEU A 117 19.11 0.66 -7.79
CA LEU A 117 18.91 0.12 -9.14
C LEU A 117 17.47 -0.28 -9.39
N PHE A 118 16.77 -0.78 -8.37
CA PHE A 118 15.35 -1.12 -8.48
C PHE A 118 14.45 0.12 -8.63
N LEU A 119 14.73 1.20 -7.90
CA LEU A 119 13.86 2.39 -7.89
C LEU A 119 14.19 3.39 -9.00
N GLU A 120 15.47 3.63 -9.26
CA GLU A 120 15.94 4.67 -10.20
C GLU A 120 16.44 4.07 -11.52
N GLY A 121 16.88 2.80 -11.50
CA GLY A 121 17.59 2.19 -12.61
C GLY A 121 19.09 2.54 -12.65
N PRO A 122 19.83 1.93 -13.60
CA PRO A 122 21.24 2.22 -13.81
C PRO A 122 21.43 3.55 -14.54
N THR A 123 22.51 4.26 -14.20
CA THR A 123 22.95 5.45 -14.95
C THR A 123 23.73 5.05 -16.20
N ILE A 124 23.80 5.95 -17.19
CA ILE A 124 24.54 5.67 -18.44
C ILE A 124 26.02 5.48 -18.11
N ALA A 125 26.62 4.44 -18.69
CA ALA A 125 27.99 3.97 -18.46
C ALA A 125 28.28 3.40 -17.05
N GLU A 126 27.24 3.20 -16.22
CA GLU A 126 27.37 2.50 -14.94
C GLU A 126 27.37 0.98 -15.13
N GLU A 127 28.27 0.31 -14.40
CA GLU A 127 28.41 -1.13 -14.35
C GLU A 127 28.00 -1.62 -12.95
N PHE A 128 27.23 -2.70 -12.91
CA PHE A 128 26.77 -3.33 -11.69
C PHE A 128 26.67 -4.85 -11.83
N GLU A 129 26.71 -5.51 -10.68
CA GLU A 129 26.67 -6.97 -10.59
C GLU A 129 25.35 -7.41 -9.94
N VAL A 130 24.72 -8.43 -10.51
CA VAL A 130 23.48 -9.02 -9.97
C VAL A 130 23.68 -10.52 -9.81
N GLU A 131 23.49 -11.02 -8.59
CA GLU A 131 23.48 -12.45 -8.30
C GLU A 131 22.05 -13.00 -8.42
N LEU A 132 21.77 -13.83 -9.43
CA LEU A 132 20.44 -14.43 -9.59
C LEU A 132 20.27 -15.65 -8.68
N GLU A 133 21.30 -16.47 -8.64
CA GLU A 133 21.38 -17.69 -7.83
C GLU A 133 22.82 -17.84 -7.33
N ARG A 134 23.03 -18.70 -6.32
CA ARG A 134 24.38 -18.99 -5.81
C ARG A 134 25.29 -19.45 -6.94
N GLY A 135 26.31 -18.64 -7.25
CA GLY A 135 27.28 -18.92 -8.31
C GLY A 135 26.89 -18.46 -9.72
N LYS A 136 25.76 -17.76 -9.89
CA LYS A 136 25.38 -17.10 -11.15
C LYS A 136 25.36 -15.59 -10.97
N THR A 137 26.50 -14.95 -11.24
CA THR A 137 26.65 -13.50 -11.26
C THR A 137 26.52 -12.98 -12.69
N LEU A 138 25.74 -11.92 -12.88
CA LEU A 138 25.63 -11.20 -14.15
C LEU A 138 26.29 -9.83 -13.99
N HIS A 139 27.26 -9.54 -14.85
CA HIS A 139 27.84 -8.21 -15.00
C HIS A 139 27.05 -7.46 -16.07
N ILE A 140 26.40 -6.37 -15.67
CA ILE A 140 25.52 -5.58 -16.54
C ILE A 140 26.05 -4.15 -16.58
N LYS A 141 26.21 -3.62 -17.79
CA LYS A 141 26.60 -2.23 -18.02
C LYS A 141 25.62 -1.55 -18.96
N ALA A 142 25.04 -0.43 -18.54
CA ALA A 142 24.17 0.37 -19.39
C ALA A 142 25.03 1.26 -20.31
N LEU A 143 24.88 1.12 -21.63
CA LEU A 143 25.74 1.83 -22.59
C LEU A 143 25.08 3.10 -23.12
N ALA A 144 23.87 2.97 -23.67
CA ALA A 144 23.18 4.07 -24.32
C ALA A 144 21.66 3.86 -24.34
N LEU A 145 20.94 4.97 -24.39
CA LEU A 145 19.51 5.03 -24.68
C LEU A 145 19.34 5.55 -26.11
N GLY A 146 18.65 4.79 -26.94
CA GLY A 146 18.28 5.17 -28.29
C GLY A 146 17.10 6.15 -28.33
N ASP A 147 16.88 6.70 -29.53
CA ASP A 147 15.79 7.63 -29.79
C ASP A 147 14.41 6.96 -29.72
N LEU A 148 13.37 7.79 -29.64
CA LEU A 148 11.99 7.33 -29.61
C LEU A 148 11.55 6.90 -31.03
N ASN A 149 11.16 5.64 -31.15
CA ASN A 149 10.55 5.10 -32.36
C ASN A 149 9.11 5.63 -32.56
N ALA A 150 8.62 5.58 -33.80
CA ALA A 150 7.24 5.97 -34.14
C ALA A 150 6.16 5.23 -33.34
N ALA A 151 6.47 4.03 -32.83
CA ALA A 151 5.60 3.25 -31.95
C ALA A 151 5.66 3.67 -30.46
N GLY A 152 6.37 4.74 -30.10
CA GLY A 152 6.54 5.21 -28.72
C GLY A 152 7.47 4.33 -27.88
N GLN A 153 8.41 3.64 -28.52
CA GLN A 153 9.38 2.74 -27.87
C GLN A 153 10.79 3.32 -27.96
N ARG A 154 11.60 3.14 -26.92
CA ARG A 154 13.03 3.45 -26.94
C ARG A 154 13.82 2.16 -26.90
N GLU A 155 14.89 2.10 -27.67
CA GLU A 155 15.85 0.99 -27.61
C GLU A 155 16.88 1.30 -26.53
N VAL A 156 17.16 0.32 -25.66
CA VAL A 156 18.19 0.47 -24.62
C VAL A 156 19.29 -0.55 -24.86
N PHE A 157 20.53 -0.07 -24.92
CA PHE A 157 21.72 -0.87 -25.17
C PHE A 157 22.42 -1.19 -23.86
N PHE A 158 22.64 -2.48 -23.62
CA PHE A 158 23.32 -2.99 -22.44
C PHE A 158 24.40 -3.98 -22.84
N GLU A 159 25.46 -4.03 -22.06
CA GLU A 159 26.45 -5.09 -22.12
C GLU A 159 26.15 -6.08 -21.00
N LEU A 160 25.99 -7.36 -21.34
CA LEU A 160 25.73 -8.45 -20.40
C LEU A 160 26.86 -9.47 -20.51
N ASN A 161 27.68 -9.58 -19.46
CA ASN A 161 28.88 -10.43 -19.44
C ASN A 161 29.80 -10.22 -20.66
N GLY A 162 30.00 -8.96 -21.07
CA GLY A 162 30.82 -8.62 -22.24
C GLY A 162 30.11 -8.70 -23.60
N GLN A 163 28.84 -9.14 -23.64
CA GLN A 163 28.06 -9.22 -24.87
C GLN A 163 27.07 -8.06 -24.98
N LEU A 164 27.11 -7.36 -26.11
CA LEU A 164 26.14 -6.31 -26.42
C LEU A 164 24.75 -6.93 -26.66
N ARG A 165 23.74 -6.41 -25.96
CA ARG A 165 22.32 -6.70 -26.18
C ARG A 165 21.51 -5.41 -26.23
N SER A 166 20.43 -5.42 -27.00
CA SER A 166 19.47 -4.34 -27.01
C SER A 166 18.08 -4.84 -26.63
N ILE A 167 17.31 -3.99 -25.95
CA ILE A 167 15.94 -4.27 -25.53
C ILE A 167 15.07 -3.07 -25.88
N LEU A 168 13.91 -3.32 -26.48
CA LEU A 168 12.91 -2.31 -26.77
C LEU A 168 12.00 -2.11 -25.56
N VAL A 169 11.96 -0.90 -25.01
CA VAL A 169 11.16 -0.53 -23.85
C VAL A 169 10.14 0.54 -24.26
N ARG A 170 8.89 0.40 -23.81
CA ARG A 170 7.82 1.38 -24.09
C ARG A 170 7.97 2.60 -23.19
N ASP A 171 7.93 3.80 -23.77
CA ASP A 171 8.00 5.07 -23.04
C ASP A 171 6.59 5.56 -22.68
N THR A 172 6.22 5.42 -21.40
CA THR A 172 4.90 5.80 -20.90
C THR A 172 4.66 7.31 -20.87
N GLN A 173 5.72 8.14 -20.86
CA GLN A 173 5.58 9.60 -20.90
C GLN A 173 5.31 10.07 -22.32
N ALA A 174 6.06 9.54 -23.31
CA ALA A 174 5.87 9.88 -24.71
C ALA A 174 4.52 9.40 -25.26
N MET A 175 4.01 8.26 -24.79
CA MET A 175 2.70 7.73 -25.22
C MET A 175 1.51 8.64 -24.86
N LYS A 176 1.61 9.49 -23.82
CA LYS A 176 0.53 10.43 -23.46
C LYS A 176 0.37 11.57 -24.45
N VAL A 177 1.42 11.88 -25.22
CA VAL A 177 1.46 13.05 -26.13
C VAL A 177 0.88 12.74 -27.52
N CYS A 178 0.76 11.46 -27.89
CA CYS A 178 0.36 11.05 -29.24
C CYS A 178 -1.14 10.75 -29.43
N VAL A 179 -2.00 11.24 -28.54
CA VAL A 179 -3.46 11.15 -28.70
C VAL A 179 -3.98 12.55 -29.05
N TYR A 180 -4.04 12.86 -30.34
CA TYR A 180 -4.74 14.02 -30.89
C TYR A 180 -5.83 13.55 -31.86
#